data_AF-A0A498KN64-F1
#
_entry.id   AF-A0A498KN64-F1
#
_cell.length_a   1.000
_cell.length_b   1.000
_cell.length_c   1.000
_cell.angle_alpha   90.00
_cell.angle_beta   90.00
_cell.angle_gamma   90.00
#
_symmetry.space_group_name_H-M   'P 1'
#
loop_
_entity.id
_entity.type
_entity.pdbx_description
1 polymer ?
#
loop_
_entity_poly.entity_id
_entity_poly.type
_entity_poly.pdbx_seq_one_letter_code
_entity_poly.pdbx_strand_id
1 'polypeptide(L)'
;MKVVVENLTGTFFYVQVGNEATVADLKREIEAQQKLPYDRLILILDTHSDNRYCSRLMNDDVDGVLLVDYGVCDGSHIYVFLNPLDDGSTNDLFELNWCDSQ
;
A
#
# COMPACT_ATOMS: atom_id res chain seq x y z
N MET A 1 1.29 -9.81 -12.40
CA MET A 1 0.90 -8.43 -12.75
C MET A 1 2.00 -7.43 -12.39
N LYS A 2 2.09 -6.31 -13.11
CA LYS A 2 3.01 -5.20 -12.88
C LYS A 2 2.23 -4.03 -12.28
N VAL A 3 2.57 -3.62 -11.07
CA VAL A 3 1.91 -2.50 -10.38
C VAL A 3 2.81 -1.27 -10.35
N VAL A 4 2.20 -0.09 -10.28
CA VAL A 4 2.90 1.19 -10.11
C VAL A 4 2.89 1.53 -8.63
N VAL A 5 4.07 1.73 -8.05
CA VAL A 5 4.20 2.13 -6.65
C VAL A 5 4.75 3.54 -6.59
N GLU A 6 4.02 4.45 -5.92
CA GLU A 6 4.44 5.83 -5.65
C GLU A 6 4.90 5.97 -4.20
N ASN A 7 6.09 6.53 -4.02
CA ASN A 7 6.64 6.84 -2.70
C ASN A 7 6.32 8.28 -2.26
N LEU A 8 6.62 8.59 -1.00
CA LEU A 8 6.43 9.93 -0.41
C LEU A 8 7.17 11.07 -1.14
N THR A 9 8.18 10.78 -1.97
CA THR A 9 8.90 11.80 -2.74
C THR A 9 8.25 12.08 -4.10
N GLY A 10 7.07 11.51 -4.36
CA GLY A 10 6.36 11.62 -5.65
C GLY A 10 7.07 10.88 -6.78
N THR A 11 7.93 9.92 -6.45
CA THR A 11 8.65 9.09 -7.42
C THR A 11 7.93 7.76 -7.59
N PHE A 12 7.79 7.32 -8.83
CA PHE A 12 7.14 6.08 -9.20
C PHE A 12 8.17 5.03 -9.57
N PHE A 13 7.93 3.79 -9.15
CA PHE A 13 8.66 2.62 -9.61
C PHE A 13 7.69 1.47 -9.86
N TYR A 14 8.16 0.48 -10.62
CA TYR A 14 7.32 -0.66 -10.99
C TYR A 14 7.73 -1.89 -10.21
N VAL A 15 6.74 -2.57 -9.65
CA VAL A 15 6.95 -3.85 -8.99
C VAL A 15 6.24 -4.95 -9.78
N GLN A 16 6.99 -6.00 -10.11
CA GLN A 16 6.46 -7.16 -10.78
C GLN A 16 6.13 -8.23 -9.74
N VAL A 17 4.87 -8.62 -9.65
CA VAL A 17 4.41 -9.68 -8.75
C VAL A 17 3.68 -10.77 -9.53
N GLY A 18 3.53 -11.94 -8.90
CA GLY A 18 2.68 -13.02 -9.42
C GLY A 18 1.21 -12.61 -9.53
N ASN A 19 0.40 -13.36 -10.29
CA ASN A 19 -1.03 -13.07 -10.38
C ASN A 19 -1.78 -13.46 -9.09
N GLU A 20 -1.25 -14.40 -8.34
CA GLU A 20 -1.75 -14.84 -7.02
C GLU A 20 -0.86 -14.31 -5.89
N ALA A 21 -0.20 -13.17 -6.12
CA ALA A 21 0.65 -12.56 -5.11
C ALA A 21 -0.18 -11.95 -3.98
N THR A 22 0.36 -12.04 -2.77
CA THR A 22 -0.23 -11.48 -1.56
C THR A 22 0.26 -10.05 -1.30
N VAL A 23 -0.39 -9.35 -0.36
CA VAL A 23 0.09 -8.05 0.14
C VAL A 23 1.51 -8.17 0.69
N ALA A 24 1.82 -9.26 1.39
CA ALA A 24 3.14 -9.53 1.94
C ALA A 24 4.21 -9.70 0.84
N ASP A 25 3.87 -10.33 -0.28
CA ASP A 25 4.80 -10.47 -1.41
C ASP A 25 5.13 -9.11 -2.04
N LEU A 26 4.12 -8.26 -2.21
CA LEU A 26 4.33 -6.89 -2.69
C LEU A 26 5.22 -6.08 -1.75
N LYS A 27 4.96 -6.14 -0.43
CA LYS A 27 5.79 -5.46 0.59
C LYS A 27 7.24 -5.96 0.56
N ARG A 28 7.46 -7.28 0.43
CA ARG A 28 8.81 -7.88 0.32
C ARG A 28 9.56 -7.40 -0.92
N GLU A 29 8.88 -7.31 -2.06
CA GLU A 29 9.49 -6.77 -3.29
C GLU A 29 9.84 -5.28 -3.14
N ILE A 30 8.98 -4.49 -2.51
CA ILE A 30 9.26 -3.07 -2.23
C ILE A 30 10.45 -2.92 -1.28
N GLU A 31 10.51 -3.72 -0.21
CA GLU A 31 11.65 -3.77 0.70
C GLU A 31 12.95 -4.10 -0.05
N ALA A 32 12.95 -5.12 -0.89
CA ALA A 32 14.14 -5.53 -1.64
C ALA A 32 14.62 -4.45 -2.61
N GLN A 33 13.70 -3.74 -3.28
CA GLN A 33 14.03 -2.71 -4.27
C GLN A 33 14.43 -1.37 -3.64
N GLN A 34 13.66 -0.91 -2.65
CA GLN A 34 13.80 0.42 -2.05
C GLN A 34 14.60 0.42 -0.74
N LYS A 35 14.94 -0.77 -0.20
CA LYS A 35 15.61 -0.95 1.10
C LYS A 35 14.83 -0.30 2.25
N LEU A 36 13.50 -0.41 2.18
CA LEU A 36 12.58 0.12 3.19
C LEU A 36 12.16 -1.00 4.15
N PRO A 37 11.99 -0.71 5.45
CA PRO A 37 11.65 -1.73 6.44
C PRO A 37 10.24 -2.28 6.21
N TYR A 38 10.12 -3.57 5.91
CA TYR A 38 8.85 -4.28 5.67
C TYR A 38 7.76 -3.94 6.69
N ASP A 39 8.09 -4.04 7.98
CA ASP A 39 7.15 -3.91 9.10
C ASP A 39 6.52 -2.51 9.22
N ARG A 40 7.07 -1.52 8.50
CA ARG A 40 6.57 -0.14 8.53
C ARG A 40 5.91 0.27 7.22
N LEU A 41 5.86 -0.61 6.22
CA LEU A 41 5.22 -0.30 4.96
C LEU A 41 3.70 -0.26 5.15
N ILE A 42 3.12 0.90 4.88
CA ILE A 42 1.68 1.12 4.77
C ILE A 42 1.38 1.25 3.28
N LEU A 43 0.50 0.38 2.76
CA LEU A 43 0.14 0.35 1.34
C LEU A 43 -1.31 0.80 1.14
N ILE A 44 -1.51 1.71 0.21
CA ILE A 44 -2.83 2.27 -0.11
C ILE A 44 -3.08 2.13 -1.61
N LEU A 45 -4.12 1.40 -2.00
CA LEU A 45 -4.55 1.28 -3.39
C LEU A 45 -5.37 2.50 -3.79
N ASP A 46 -4.99 3.13 -4.89
CA ASP A 46 -5.80 4.15 -5.54
C ASP A 46 -6.93 3.48 -6.32
N THR A 47 -8.17 3.64 -5.83
CA THR A 47 -9.35 3.09 -6.51
C THR A 47 -10.21 4.21 -7.07
N HIS A 48 -10.34 4.22 -8.39
CA HIS A 48 -11.33 5.04 -9.07
C HIS A 48 -12.66 4.31 -9.10
N SER A 49 -13.60 4.69 -8.24
CA SER A 49 -14.99 4.21 -8.32
C SER A 49 -15.92 5.38 -8.60
N ASP A 50 -16.59 5.35 -9.76
CA ASP A 50 -17.70 6.22 -10.17
C ASP A 50 -17.70 7.62 -9.54
N ASN A 51 -16.67 8.41 -9.85
CA ASN A 51 -16.54 9.83 -9.48
C ASN A 51 -16.24 10.12 -7.99
N ARG A 52 -15.82 9.11 -7.21
CA ARG A 52 -15.19 9.28 -5.89
C ARG A 52 -13.77 8.71 -5.93
N TYR A 53 -12.80 9.53 -5.56
CA TYR A 53 -11.46 9.04 -5.21
C TYR A 53 -11.59 8.27 -3.90
N CYS A 54 -11.55 6.96 -3.98
CA CYS A 54 -11.54 6.09 -2.81
C CYS A 54 -10.17 5.45 -2.72
N SER A 55 -9.56 5.51 -1.54
CA SER A 55 -8.27 4.89 -1.29
C SER A 55 -8.48 3.72 -0.34
N ARG A 56 -7.99 2.54 -0.71
CA ARG A 56 -8.18 1.33 0.10
C ARG A 56 -6.87 0.94 0.77
N LEU A 57 -6.86 0.95 2.10
CA LEU A 57 -5.74 0.44 2.89
C LEU A 57 -5.59 -1.07 2.70
N MET A 58 -4.37 -1.50 2.40
CA MET A 58 -4.01 -2.92 2.28
C MET A 58 -3.33 -3.38 3.56
N ASN A 59 -3.99 -4.30 4.26
CA ASN A 59 -3.46 -4.92 5.46
C ASN A 59 -2.90 -6.30 5.11
N ASP A 60 -1.76 -6.65 5.71
CA ASP A 60 -1.15 -7.97 5.63
C ASP A 60 -1.36 -8.79 6.93
N ASP A 61 -2.13 -8.27 7.89
CA ASP A 61 -2.45 -8.94 9.17
C ASP A 61 -3.15 -10.30 8.97
N VAL A 62 -3.89 -10.44 7.87
CA VAL A 62 -4.47 -11.71 7.47
C VAL A 62 -3.50 -12.35 6.48
N ASP A 63 -2.78 -13.34 6.98
CA ASP A 63 -1.80 -14.06 6.18
C ASP A 63 -2.46 -14.66 4.94
N GLY A 64 -1.94 -14.32 3.76
CA GLY A 64 -2.42 -14.85 2.48
C GLY A 64 -3.50 -14.06 1.75
N VAL A 65 -3.87 -12.83 2.15
CA VAL A 65 -4.80 -12.01 1.35
C VAL A 65 -4.15 -11.63 0.01
N LEU A 66 -4.84 -11.93 -1.08
CA LEU A 66 -4.36 -11.69 -2.43
C LEU A 66 -4.54 -10.23 -2.82
N LEU A 67 -3.62 -9.71 -3.64
CA LEU A 67 -3.75 -8.36 -4.20
C LEU A 67 -5.04 -8.19 -5.02
N VAL A 68 -5.48 -9.25 -5.71
CA VAL A 68 -6.71 -9.24 -6.49
C VAL A 68 -7.97 -9.06 -5.63
N ASP A 69 -7.96 -9.51 -4.37
CA ASP A 69 -9.09 -9.33 -3.44
C ASP A 69 -9.25 -7.87 -3.01
N TYR A 70 -8.16 -7.11 -3.08
CA TYR A 70 -8.17 -5.66 -2.91
C TYR A 70 -8.64 -4.92 -4.17
N GLY A 71 -8.71 -5.59 -5.32
CA GLY A 71 -9.02 -5.01 -6.62
C GLY A 71 -7.77 -4.58 -7.41
N VAL A 72 -6.59 -5.08 -7.05
CA VAL A 72 -5.36 -4.79 -7.80
C VAL A 72 -5.36 -5.53 -9.13
N CYS A 73 -5.08 -4.77 -10.17
CA CYS A 73 -4.91 -5.24 -11.53
C CYS A 73 -3.53 -4.81 -12.07
N ASP A 74 -3.19 -5.31 -13.26
CA ASP A 74 -2.02 -4.81 -13.97
C ASP A 74 -2.17 -3.30 -14.23
N GLY A 75 -1.12 -2.53 -13.90
CA GLY A 75 -1.13 -1.07 -13.98
C GLY A 75 -1.81 -0.34 -12.81
N SER A 76 -2.34 -1.05 -11.82
CA SER A 76 -2.90 -0.40 -10.62
C SER A 76 -1.86 0.45 -9.90
N HIS A 77 -2.33 1.56 -9.34
CA HIS A 77 -1.51 2.54 -8.65
C HIS A 77 -1.61 2.38 -7.14
N ILE A 78 -0.47 2.22 -6.48
CA ILE A 78 -0.36 1.95 -5.06
C ILE A 78 0.56 2.99 -4.43
N TYR A 79 0.09 3.66 -3.41
CA TYR A 79 0.91 4.54 -2.59
C TYR A 79 1.59 3.76 -1.48
N VAL A 80 2.88 4.02 -1.26
CA VAL A 80 3.65 3.48 -0.14
C VAL A 80 4.02 4.57 0.85
N PHE A 81 3.62 4.36 2.10
CA PHE A 81 3.94 5.20 3.25
C PHE A 81 4.78 4.40 4.25
N LEU A 82 5.50 5.12 5.12
CA LEU A 82 6.24 4.52 6.22
C LEU A 82 5.59 4.92 7.53
N ASN A 83 5.20 3.93 8.32
CA ASN A 83 4.83 4.15 9.71
C ASN A 83 6.05 4.71 10.47
N PRO A 84 5.95 5.85 11.15
CA PRO A 84 7.03 6.38 11.96
C PRO A 84 7.39 5.38 13.07
N LEU A 85 8.64 5.46 13.52
CA LEU A 85 9.06 4.76 14.72
C LEU A 85 8.25 5.25 15.91
N ASP A 86 7.68 4.34 16.68
CA ASP A 86 7.20 4.66 18.02
C ASP A 86 8.43 5.03 18.87
N ASP A 87 8.70 6.33 18.97
CA ASP A 87 9.78 6.88 19.78
C ASP A 87 9.31 7.19 21.21
N GLY A 88 8.13 6.69 21.60
CA GLY A 88 7.50 6.98 22.88
C GLY A 88 6.83 8.36 22.95
N SER A 89 6.79 9.12 21.85
CA SER A 89 5.93 10.29 21.72
C SER A 89 4.51 9.85 21.34
N THR A 90 3.73 9.58 22.37
CA THR A 90 2.32 9.20 22.31
C THR A 90 1.48 10.03 21.31
N ASN A 91 0.72 9.31 20.47
CA ASN A 91 -0.69 9.57 20.09
C ASN A 91 -1.05 10.39 18.83
N ASP A 92 -0.23 10.47 17.78
CA ASP A 92 -0.69 11.00 16.47
C ASP A 92 -0.42 10.04 15.31
N LEU A 93 -0.58 8.73 15.53
CA LEU A 93 -0.35 7.72 14.48
C LEU A 93 -1.55 7.69 13.51
N PHE A 94 -1.57 8.65 12.59
CA PHE A 94 -2.35 8.64 11.35
C PHE A 94 -3.84 8.31 11.54
N GLU A 95 -4.62 9.28 12.06
CA GLU A 95 -6.04 9.41 11.68
C GLU A 95 -6.11 9.79 10.19
N LEU A 96 -5.78 8.84 9.31
CA LEU A 96 -6.19 8.87 7.92
C LEU A 96 -7.71 8.60 7.93
N ASN A 97 -8.46 9.64 8.26
CA ASN A 97 -9.90 9.72 8.17
C ASN A 97 -10.32 9.75 6.68
N TRP A 98 -10.09 8.64 5.96
CA TRP A 98 -10.16 8.60 4.49
C TRP A 98 -11.49 8.07 3.96
N CYS A 99 -12.48 7.92 4.83
CA CYS A 99 -13.86 7.65 4.46
C CYS A 99 -14.80 8.29 5.49
N ASP A 100 -14.77 9.62 5.61
CA ASP A 100 -15.90 10.33 6.18
C ASP A 100 -16.24 11.55 5.32
N SER A 101 -17.00 11.29 4.26
CA SER A 101 -17.82 12.29 3.59
C SER A 101 -19.04 11.61 2.96
N GLN A 102 -20.01 11.40 3.85
CA GLN A 102 -21.47 11.23 3.69
C GLN A 102 -22.01 9.96 3.03
#